data_AF-A0A321LHD3-F1
#
_entry.id   AF-A0A321LHD3-F1
#
_cell.length_a   1.000
_cell.length_b   1.000
_cell.length_c   1.000
_cell.angle_alpha   90.00
_cell.angle_beta   90.00
_cell.angle_gamma   90.00
#
_symmetry.space_group_name_H-M   'P 1'
#
loop_
_entity.id
_entity.type
_entity.pdbx_description
1 polymer ?
#
loop_
_entity_poly.entity_id
_entity_poly.type
_entity_poly.pdbx_seq_one_letter_code
_entity_poly.pdbx_strand_id
1 'polypeptide(L)' 'MPYEVYLYSIPKVSDDGKQSIPGPDSKRQEFASVDQARSFVNENKDKYDRIVLMESGGDGQKVVERYVDGNQA' A
#
# COMPACT_ATOMS: atom_id res chain seq x y z
N MET A 1 2.49 6.33 18.19
CA MET A 1 1.42 5.54 17.55
C MET A 1 2.05 4.80 16.39
N PRO A 2 1.83 3.49 16.21
CA PRO A 2 2.43 2.72 15.12
C PRO A 2 1.82 3.09 13.77
N TYR A 3 2.65 3.10 12.74
CA TYR A 3 2.25 3.28 11.35
C TYR A 3 2.33 1.96 10.62
N GLU A 4 1.36 1.67 9.75
CA GLU A 4 1.30 0.42 8.99
C GLU A 4 1.33 0.74 7.49
N VAL A 5 2.25 0.14 6.75
CA VAL A 5 2.29 0.23 5.29
C VAL A 5 1.75 -1.06 4.70
N TYR A 6 0.76 -0.93 3.82
CA TYR A 6 0.15 -2.03 3.07
C TYR A 6 0.56 -1.92 1.61
N LEU A 7 1.22 -2.94 1.11
CA LEU A 7 1.67 -3.05 -0.27
C LEU A 7 0.70 -3.93 -1.06
N TYR A 8 0.34 -3.54 -2.28
CA TYR A 8 -0.59 -4.28 -3.12
C TYR A 8 -0.02 -4.39 -4.54
N SER A 9 0.20 -5.62 -4.98
CA SER A 9 0.43 -5.95 -6.39
C SER A 9 -0.90 -6.33 -7.02
N ILE A 10 -1.35 -5.56 -8.00
CA ILE A 10 -2.60 -5.79 -8.72
C ILE A 10 -2.23 -6.59 -9.98
N PRO A 11 -2.64 -7.85 -10.10
CA PRO A 11 -2.38 -8.61 -11.32
C PRO A 11 -3.05 -7.88 -12.50
N LYS A 12 -2.22 -7.43 -13.44
CA LYS A 12 -2.68 -6.84 -14.70
C LYS A 12 -3.34 -7.97 -15.48
N VAL A 13 -4.65 -7.82 -15.72
CA VAL A 13 -5.51 -8.84 -16.32
C VAL A 13 -4.88 -9.35 -17.62
N SER A 14 -4.74 -10.66 -17.76
CA SER A 14 -4.39 -11.26 -19.05
C SER A 14 -5.60 -11.22 -20.00
N ASP A 15 -5.33 -11.24 -21.32
CA ASP A 15 -6.26 -11.01 -22.44
C ASP A 15 -7.53 -11.90 -22.47
N ASP A 16 -7.61 -12.90 -21.60
CA ASP A 16 -8.65 -13.92 -21.51
C ASP A 16 -9.81 -13.55 -20.57
N GLY A 17 -9.88 -12.29 -20.10
CA GLY A 17 -11.07 -11.69 -19.49
C GLY A 17 -11.51 -12.28 -18.14
N LYS A 18 -10.75 -13.23 -17.60
CA LYS A 18 -10.95 -13.71 -16.23
C LYS A 18 -10.33 -12.67 -15.29
N GLN A 19 -11.18 -11.90 -14.62
CA GLN A 19 -10.78 -11.14 -13.45
C GLN A 19 -10.17 -12.10 -12.45
N SER A 20 -8.84 -12.17 -12.41
CA SER A 20 -8.12 -12.76 -11.30
C SER A 20 -8.40 -11.82 -10.13
N ILE A 21 -9.28 -12.25 -9.22
CA ILE A 21 -9.53 -11.52 -7.98
C ILE A 21 -8.15 -11.29 -7.36
N PRO A 22 -7.70 -10.04 -7.18
CA PRO A 22 -6.39 -9.76 -6.62
C PRO A 22 -6.32 -10.38 -5.23
N GLY A 23 -5.74 -11.57 -5.15
CA GLY A 23 -5.29 -12.14 -3.90
C GLY A 23 -4.14 -11.25 -3.47
N PRO A 24 -4.26 -10.56 -2.33
CA PRO A 24 -3.24 -9.63 -1.93
C PRO A 24 -1.91 -10.37 -1.76
N ASP A 25 -0.90 -10.00 -2.53
CA ASP A 25 0.48 -10.10 -2.06
C ASP A 25 0.72 -8.99 -1.01
N SER A 26 -0.21 -8.90 -0.03
CA SER A 26 -0.26 -7.85 0.97
C SER A 26 0.82 -8.09 1.99
N LYS A 27 1.96 -7.49 1.71
CA LYS A 27 2.94 -7.26 2.75
C LYS A 27 2.48 -6.08 3.58
N ARG A 28 2.29 -6.35 4.87
CA ARG A 28 2.07 -5.34 5.90
C ARG A 28 3.38 -5.17 6.65
N GLN A 29 3.82 -3.91 6.80
CA GLN A 29 4.98 -3.60 7.62
C GLN A 29 4.67 -2.45 8.59
N GLU A 30 5.06 -2.65 9.85
CA GLU A 30 4.83 -1.68 10.93
C GLU A 30 6.08 -0.82 11.14
N PHE A 31 5.86 0.47 11.41
CA PHE A 31 6.90 1.47 11.62
C PHE A 31 6.60 2.30 12.86
N ALA A 32 7.66 2.71 13.56
CA ALA A 32 7.54 3.52 14.77
C ALA A 32 7.27 5.01 14.48
N SER A 33 7.61 5.48 13.28
CA SER A 33 7.39 6.87 12.83
C SER A 33 6.88 6.95 11.40
N VAL A 34 6.17 8.04 11.10
CA VAL A 34 5.65 8.35 9.76
C VAL A 34 6.78 8.52 8.74
N ASP A 35 7.92 9.08 9.14
CA ASP A 35 9.04 9.33 8.23
C ASP A 35 9.70 8.04 7.77
N GLN A 36 9.85 7.06 8.66
CA GLN A 36 10.34 5.73 8.30
C GLN A 36 9.37 5.03 7.35
N ALA A 37 8.08 5.12 7.64
CA ALA A 37 7.04 4.53 6.81
C ALA A 37 7.02 5.18 5.41
N ARG A 38 7.13 6.51 5.32
CA ARG A 38 7.24 7.25 4.04
C ARG A 38 8.50 6.93 3.26
N SER A 39 9.65 6.78 3.91
CA SER A 39 10.90 6.35 3.25
C SER A 39 10.70 4.97 2.61
N PHE A 40 10.15 4.03 3.38
CA PHE A 40 9.84 2.69 2.88
C PHE A 40 8.84 2.70 1.73
N VAL A 41 7.79 3.53 1.80
CA VAL A 41 6.84 3.70 0.71
C VAL A 41 7.54 4.24 -0.53
N ASN A 42 8.41 5.26 -0.41
CA ASN A 42 9.15 5.81 -1.54
C ASN A 42 10.11 4.82 -2.20
N GLU A 43 10.69 3.89 -1.43
CA GLU A 43 11.57 2.83 -1.97
C GLU A 43 10.80 1.69 -2.68
N ASN A 44 9.48 1.59 -2.41
CA ASN A 44 8.65 0.49 -2.89
C ASN A 44 7.55 0.94 -3.86
N LYS A 45 7.24 2.24 -3.97
CA LYS A 45 6.14 2.78 -4.80
C LYS A 45 6.21 2.39 -6.27
N ASP A 46 7.42 2.14 -6.78
CA ASP A 46 7.63 1.74 -8.18
C ASP A 46 7.60 0.21 -8.37
N LYS A 47 7.51 -0.56 -7.27
CA LYS A 47 7.51 -2.04 -7.27
C LYS A 47 6.11 -2.64 -7.08
N TYR A 48 5.17 -1.85 -6.57
CA TYR A 48 3.81 -2.29 -6.26
C TYR A 48 2.81 -1.35 -6.92
N ASP A 49 1.73 -1.90 -7.45
CA ASP A 49 0.69 -1.11 -8.12
C ASP A 49 -0.05 -0.16 -7.16
N ARG A 50 -0.08 -0.50 -5.87
CA ARG A 50 -0.67 0.36 -4.84
C ARG A 50 0.04 0.21 -3.50
N ILE A 51 0.23 1.34 -2.81
CA ILE A 51 0.73 1.37 -1.44
C ILE A 51 -0.19 2.25 -0.60
N VAL A 52 -0.53 1.79 0.61
CA VAL A 52 -1.35 2.55 1.57
C VAL A 52 -0.59 2.67 2.88
N LEU A 53 -0.36 3.89 3.33
CA LEU A 53 0.17 4.21 4.65
C LEU A 53 -1.00 4.50 5.59
N MET A 54 -1.07 3.76 6.69
CA MET A 54 -2.06 3.95 7.74
C MET A 54 -1.39 4.33 9.06
N GLU A 55 -2.07 5.15 9.83
CA GLU A 55 -1.75 5.42 11.23
C GLU A 55 -2.73 4.60 12.08
N SER A 56 -2.19 3.69 12.88
CA SER A 56 -2.96 2.87 13.82
C SER A 56 -2.87 3.52 15.20
N GLY A 57 -3.86 4.35 15.53
CA GLY A 57 -3.97 5.07 16.80
C GLY A 57 -5.05 4.46 17.70
N GLY A 58 -5.10 4.91 18.96
CA GLY A 58 -6.07 4.42 19.96
C GLY A 58 -7.54 4.61 19.58
N ASP A 59 -7.83 5.52 18.65
CA ASP A 59 -9.19 5.81 18.15
C ASP A 59 -9.52 5.09 16.82
N GLY A 60 -8.61 4.25 16.30
CA GLY A 60 -8.82 3.47 15.09
C GLY A 60 -7.71 3.60 14.05
N GLN A 61 -7.94 3.02 12.87
CA GLN A 61 -7.03 3.08 11.73
C GLN A 61 -7.40 4.26 10.82
N LYS A 62 -6.44 5.14 10.55
CA LYS A 62 -6.61 6.27 9.64
C LYS A 62 -5.67 6.13 8.45
N VAL A 63 -6.20 6.30 7.24
CA VAL A 63 -5.34 6.39 6.05
C VAL A 63 -4.61 7.73 6.07
N VAL A 64 -3.28 7.67 6.06
CA VAL A 64 -2.40 8.84 5.98
C VAL A 64 -2.18 9.20 4.53
N GLU A 65 -1.68 8.24 3.74
CA GLU A 65 -1.31 8.44 2.34
C GLU A 65 -1.60 7.21 1.50
N ARG A 66 -1.91 7.43 0.22
CA ARG A 66 -2.15 6.38 -0.77
C ARG A 66 -1.39 6.68 -2.05
N TYR A 67 -0.66 5.69 -2.54
CA TYR A 67 0.10 5.72 -3.79
C TYR A 67 -0.47 4.66 -4.74
N VAL A 68 -0.65 5.01 -6.00
CA VAL A 68 -1.23 4.11 -7.03
C VAL A 68 -0.50 4.33 -8.34
N ASP A 69 -0.10 3.26 -9.01
CA ASP A 69 0.68 3.25 -10.27
C ASP A 69 -0.15 3.66 -11.50
N GLY A 70 -0.94 4.73 -11.43
CA GLY A 70 -1.82 5.07 -12.56
C GLY A 70 -2.44 6.45 -12.61
N ASN A 71 -2.34 7.26 -11.55
CA ASN A 71 -2.59 8.69 -11.62
C ASN A 71 -2.32 9.25 -10.22
N GLN A 72 -1.47 10.27 -10.13
CA GLN A 72 -1.65 11.24 -9.08
C GLN A 72 -3.01 11.90 -9.34
N ALA A 73 -3.95 11.74 -8.40
CA ALA A 73 -5.12 12.59 -8.29
C ALA A 73 -4.96 13.44 -7.03
#